data_AF-A0A9N9SRN6-F1
#
_entry.id   AF-A0A9N9SRN6-F1
#
_cell.length_a   1.000
_cell.length_b   1.000
_cell.length_c   1.000
_cell.angle_alpha   90.00
_cell.angle_beta   90.00
_cell.angle_gamma   90.00
#
_symmetry.space_group_name_H-M   'P 1'
#
loop_
_entity.id
_entity.type
_entity.pdbx_description
1 polymer ?
#
loop_
_entity_poly.entity_id
_entity_poly.type
_entity_poly.pdbx_seq_one_letter_code
_entity_poly.pdbx_strand_id
1 'polypeptide(L)'
;MATISNIAKRCFSTSSTLNVIKNVTVIGGGLMGSGIAQVAAQAGQSVILVDLNADILKKSETSIQTSVGRVAKKLHKEDAAAAKKFVEETTGRIKYCPDPLKALDKADLVVEAIIENIDIKHKLFKSLDEAAPANTIFALIQAHYLYQK
;
A
#
# COMPACT_ATOMS: atom_id res chain seq x y z
N MET A 1 24.61 -19.98 40.08
CA MET A 1 24.18 -20.48 38.75
C MET A 1 23.84 -19.30 37.88
N ALA A 2 24.65 -19.07 36.85
CA ALA A 2 24.45 -18.05 35.85
C ALA A 2 23.40 -18.50 34.83
N THR A 3 22.48 -17.62 34.45
CA THR A 3 22.19 -17.38 33.02
C THR A 3 21.73 -15.94 32.84
N ILE A 4 22.69 -15.12 32.41
CA ILE A 4 22.52 -13.84 31.73
C ILE A 4 21.85 -14.11 30.39
N SER A 5 20.76 -13.40 30.05
CA SER A 5 20.53 -12.91 28.68
C SER A 5 19.25 -12.06 28.61
N ASN A 6 19.28 -10.89 29.26
CA ASN A 6 18.43 -9.77 28.81
C ASN A 6 19.02 -9.32 27.47
N ILE A 7 18.54 -9.90 26.37
CA ILE A 7 18.85 -9.42 25.02
C ILE A 7 18.19 -8.05 24.90
N ALA A 8 19.02 -7.03 25.10
CA ALA A 8 18.78 -5.68 24.66
C ALA A 8 18.37 -5.73 23.18
N LYS A 9 17.06 -5.70 22.92
CA LYS A 9 16.56 -5.34 21.59
C LYS A 9 17.16 -3.97 21.32
N ARG A 10 18.00 -3.91 20.28
CA ARG A 10 18.64 -2.70 19.77
C ARG A 10 17.60 -1.59 19.59
N CYS A 11 17.40 -0.79 20.62
CA CYS A 11 16.66 0.45 20.58
C CYS A 11 17.67 1.57 20.29
N PHE A 12 17.84 1.88 19.01
CA PHE A 12 18.27 3.19 18.55
C PHE A 12 17.43 3.58 17.35
N SER A 13 16.20 4.02 17.64
CA SER A 13 15.53 5.06 16.87
C SER A 13 14.77 5.91 17.86
N THR A 14 15.22 7.15 18.04
CA THR A 14 14.56 8.19 18.81
C THR A 14 13.55 8.98 17.95
N SER A 15 13.33 8.58 16.71
CA SER A 15 12.24 9.15 15.92
C SER A 15 10.93 8.64 16.49
N SER A 16 10.09 9.57 16.94
CA SER A 16 8.75 9.32 17.45
C SER A 16 8.02 8.27 16.61
N THR A 17 7.43 7.27 17.28
CA THR A 17 6.44 6.34 16.75
C THR A 17 5.16 7.08 16.37
N LEU A 18 5.26 8.01 15.43
CA LEU A 18 4.14 8.61 14.73
C LEU A 18 4.16 7.97 13.36
N ASN A 19 3.09 7.28 12.99
CA ASN A 19 2.88 6.92 11.60
C ASN A 19 2.64 8.25 10.86
N VAL A 20 3.74 8.89 10.42
CA VAL A 20 3.71 10.21 9.75
C VAL A 20 2.84 10.12 8.50
N ILE A 21 2.87 8.95 7.84
CA ILE A 21 2.08 8.63 6.67
C ILE A 21 0.78 7.96 7.12
N LYS A 22 -0.34 8.68 7.02
CA LYS A 22 -1.68 8.19 7.36
C LYS A 22 -2.47 7.80 6.13
N ASN A 23 -2.26 8.49 5.01
CA ASN A 23 -2.98 8.31 3.76
C ASN A 23 -2.02 7.92 2.64
N VAL A 24 -2.24 6.74 2.06
CA VAL A 24 -1.44 6.20 0.97
C VAL A 24 -2.29 6.11 -0.29
N THR A 25 -1.83 6.72 -1.38
CA THR A 25 -2.46 6.59 -2.69
C THR A 25 -1.59 5.68 -3.55
N VAL A 26 -2.16 4.59 -4.04
CA VAL A 26 -1.47 3.62 -4.90
C VAL A 26 -2.01 3.74 -6.32
N ILE A 27 -1.16 4.07 -7.29
CA ILE A 27 -1.54 4.25 -8.69
C ILE A 27 -1.20 2.99 -9.47
N GLY A 28 -2.22 2.28 -9.96
CA GLY A 28 -2.14 0.99 -10.64
C GLY A 28 -2.74 -0.13 -9.79
N GLY A 29 -3.83 -0.74 -10.27
CA GLY A 29 -4.57 -1.82 -9.58
C GLY A 29 -4.08 -3.24 -9.90
N GLY A 30 -2.95 -3.36 -10.59
CA GLY A 30 -2.35 -4.64 -10.97
C GLY A 30 -1.85 -5.48 -9.78
N LEU A 31 -1.06 -6.51 -10.07
CA LEU A 31 -0.54 -7.42 -9.04
C LEU A 31 0.25 -6.69 -7.95
N MET A 32 1.17 -5.81 -8.34
CA MET A 32 2.01 -5.08 -7.39
C MET A 32 1.22 -4.05 -6.59
N GLY A 33 0.42 -3.22 -7.26
CA GLY A 33 -0.34 -2.17 -6.58
C GLY A 33 -1.39 -2.72 -5.62
N SER A 34 -2.09 -3.81 -5.99
CA SER A 34 -3.02 -4.48 -5.06
C SER A 34 -2.31 -5.07 -3.84
N GLY A 35 -1.12 -5.65 -4.00
CA GLY A 35 -0.30 -6.13 -2.89
C GLY A 35 0.17 -5.01 -1.95
N ILE A 36 0.60 -3.88 -2.52
CA ILE A 36 1.04 -2.71 -1.74
C ILE A 36 -0.13 -2.09 -0.98
N ALA A 37 -1.28 -1.92 -1.65
CA ALA A 37 -2.49 -1.43 -1.03
C ALA A 37 -2.92 -2.30 0.16
N GLN A 38 -2.85 -3.62 0.01
CA GLN A 38 -3.10 -4.55 1.10
C GLN A 38 -2.14 -4.32 2.27
N VAL A 39 -0.83 -4.27 2.03
CA VAL A 39 0.17 -4.14 3.10
C VAL A 39 0.01 -2.81 3.84
N ALA A 40 -0.20 -1.70 3.12
CA ALA A 40 -0.45 -0.39 3.72
C ALA A 40 -1.72 -0.41 4.60
N ALA A 41 -2.80 -1.01 4.12
CA ALA A 41 -4.04 -1.15 4.88
C ALA A 41 -3.90 -2.04 6.13
N GLN A 42 -3.11 -3.11 6.03
CA GLN A 42 -2.76 -3.97 7.17
C GLN A 42 -1.90 -3.24 8.21
N ALA A 43 -1.08 -2.29 7.78
CA ALA A 43 -0.32 -1.39 8.66
C ALA A 43 -1.18 -0.29 9.30
N GLY A 44 -2.49 -0.26 9.03
CA GLY A 44 -3.44 0.68 9.63
C GLY A 44 -3.58 2.01 8.89
N GLN A 45 -3.01 2.14 7.69
CA GLN A 45 -3.10 3.35 6.88
C GLN A 45 -4.42 3.38 6.08
N SER A 46 -4.94 4.58 5.81
CA SER A 46 -6.04 4.77 4.87
C SER A 46 -5.47 4.71 3.46
N VAL A 47 -6.04 3.88 2.59
CA VAL A 47 -5.50 3.62 1.25
C VAL A 47 -6.52 4.00 0.19
N ILE A 48 -6.07 4.68 -0.86
CA ILE A 48 -6.82 4.83 -2.11
C ILE A 48 -6.07 4.08 -3.20
N LEU A 49 -6.65 3.00 -3.71
CA LEU A 49 -6.14 2.28 -4.87
C LEU A 49 -6.78 2.84 -6.14
N VAL A 50 -5.94 3.29 -7.07
CA VAL A 50 -6.35 3.96 -8.30
C VAL A 50 -6.03 3.08 -9.50
N ASP A 51 -6.96 2.97 -10.43
CA ASP A 51 -6.70 2.44 -11.77
C ASP A 51 -7.74 3.00 -12.74
N LEU A 52 -7.33 3.40 -13.94
CA LEU A 52 -8.24 3.93 -14.96
C LEU A 52 -9.25 2.88 -15.43
N ASN A 53 -8.92 1.59 -15.28
CA ASN A 53 -9.78 0.49 -15.66
C ASN A 53 -10.57 -0.05 -14.46
N ALA A 54 -11.90 0.13 -14.51
CA ALA A 54 -12.82 -0.36 -13.47
C ALA A 54 -12.77 -1.89 -13.27
N ASP A 55 -12.50 -2.67 -14.32
CA ASP A 55 -12.36 -4.12 -14.21
C ASP A 55 -11.11 -4.51 -13.43
N ILE A 56 -10.01 -3.75 -13.59
CA ILE A 56 -8.79 -3.94 -12.81
C ILE A 56 -9.06 -3.61 -11.35
N LEU A 57 -9.77 -2.52 -11.04
CA LEU A 57 -10.18 -2.19 -9.67
C LEU A 57 -10.98 -3.33 -9.04
N LYS A 58 -12.01 -3.85 -9.73
CA LYS A 58 -12.84 -4.97 -9.22
C LYS A 58 -12.02 -6.25 -9.01
N LYS A 59 -11.10 -6.55 -9.93
CA LYS A 59 -10.18 -7.69 -9.81
C LYS A 59 -9.24 -7.51 -8.63
N SER A 60 -8.73 -6.30 -8.43
CA SER A 60 -7.84 -5.95 -7.31
C SER A 60 -8.55 -6.10 -5.97
N GLU A 61 -9.79 -5.66 -5.87
CA GLU A 61 -10.63 -5.82 -4.68
C GLU A 61 -10.81 -7.29 -4.32
N THR A 62 -11.22 -8.10 -5.29
CA THR A 62 -11.40 -9.55 -5.10
C THR A 62 -10.09 -10.24 -4.67
N SER A 63 -8.97 -9.86 -5.30
CA SER A 63 -7.64 -10.38 -5.00
C SER A 63 -7.23 -10.06 -3.56
N ILE A 64 -7.40 -8.79 -3.16
CA ILE A 64 -7.08 -8.31 -1.81
C ILE A 64 -7.94 -9.02 -0.78
N GLN A 65 -9.26 -9.11 -0.97
CA GLN A 65 -10.16 -9.81 -0.04
C GLN A 65 -9.74 -11.27 0.15
N THR A 66 -9.42 -11.97 -0.95
CA THR A 66 -8.97 -13.37 -0.91
C THR A 66 -7.63 -13.51 -0.17
N SER A 67 -6.69 -12.61 -0.44
CA SER A 67 -5.36 -12.61 0.17
C SER A 67 -5.42 -12.31 1.68
N VAL A 68 -6.14 -11.25 2.07
CA VAL A 68 -6.37 -10.88 3.47
C VAL A 68 -7.09 -12.01 4.22
N GLY A 69 -8.09 -12.65 3.61
CA GLY A 69 -8.76 -13.81 4.21
C GLY A 69 -7.83 -14.99 4.49
N ARG A 70 -6.87 -15.27 3.58
CA ARG A 70 -5.83 -16.29 3.82
C ARG A 70 -4.89 -15.89 4.96
N VAL A 71 -4.49 -14.62 5.03
CA VAL A 71 -3.65 -14.09 6.10
C VAL A 71 -4.37 -14.20 7.45
N ALA A 72 -5.63 -13.78 7.52
CA ALA A 72 -6.46 -13.83 8.72
C ALA A 72 -6.58 -15.26 9.28
N LYS A 73 -6.87 -16.25 8.41
CA LYS A 73 -6.92 -17.67 8.80
C LYS A 73 -5.60 -18.17 9.38
N LYS A 74 -4.46 -17.67 8.91
CA LYS A 74 -3.14 -18.06 9.41
C LYS A 74 -2.80 -17.40 10.74
N LEU A 75 -3.19 -16.13 10.93
CA LEU A 75 -2.91 -15.34 12.13
C LEU A 75 -3.86 -15.67 13.30
N HIS A 76 -5.13 -15.94 13.02
CA HIS A 76 -6.19 -16.12 14.01
C HIS A 76 -6.87 -17.49 13.88
N LYS A 77 -6.06 -18.57 13.88
CA LYS A 77 -6.54 -19.95 13.66
C LYS A 77 -7.63 -20.39 14.64
N GLU A 78 -7.46 -20.02 15.91
CA GLU A 78 -8.35 -20.42 17.02
C GLU A 78 -9.41 -19.36 17.35
N ASP A 79 -9.40 -18.21 16.66
CA ASP A 79 -10.30 -17.08 16.94
C ASP A 79 -10.93 -16.54 15.66
N ALA A 80 -12.08 -17.11 15.31
CA ALA A 80 -12.84 -16.71 14.12
C ALA A 80 -13.34 -15.26 14.18
N ALA A 81 -13.61 -14.73 15.38
CA ALA A 81 -14.07 -13.36 15.55
C ALA A 81 -12.94 -12.36 15.27
N ALA A 82 -11.74 -12.63 15.80
CA ALA A 82 -10.54 -11.85 15.49
C ALA A 82 -10.17 -11.93 14.00
N ALA A 83 -10.28 -13.12 13.38
CA ALA A 83 -10.05 -13.29 11.95
C ALA A 83 -10.98 -12.42 11.11
N LYS A 84 -12.29 -12.43 11.41
CA LYS A 84 -13.30 -11.63 10.70
C LYS A 84 -13.03 -10.13 10.87
N LYS A 85 -12.78 -9.69 12.10
CA LYS A 85 -12.45 -8.30 12.42
C LYS A 85 -11.22 -7.81 11.66
N PHE A 86 -10.15 -8.61 11.60
CA PHE A 86 -8.94 -8.28 10.85
C PHE A 86 -9.22 -8.07 9.35
N VAL A 87 -10.05 -8.93 8.74
CA VAL A 87 -10.44 -8.79 7.33
C VAL A 87 -11.21 -7.49 7.12
N GLU A 88 -12.27 -7.26 7.90
CA GLU A 88 -13.14 -6.08 7.79
C GLU A 88 -12.37 -4.77 8.01
N GLU A 89 -11.49 -4.72 9.01
CA GLU A 89 -10.66 -3.54 9.27
C GLU A 89 -9.67 -3.27 8.13
N THR A 90 -9.05 -4.32 7.58
CA THR A 90 -8.08 -4.17 6.50
C THR A 90 -8.76 -3.71 5.21
N THR A 91 -9.83 -4.39 4.79
CA THR A 91 -10.53 -4.04 3.55
C THR A 91 -11.26 -2.71 3.68
N GLY A 92 -11.80 -2.39 4.87
CA GLY A 92 -12.48 -1.12 5.14
C GLY A 92 -11.58 0.11 5.08
N ARG A 93 -10.25 -0.06 5.15
CA ARG A 93 -9.28 1.03 4.96
C ARG A 93 -8.98 1.34 3.49
N ILE A 94 -9.41 0.49 2.55
CA ILE A 94 -9.10 0.63 1.12
C ILE A 94 -10.31 1.21 0.39
N LYS A 95 -10.10 2.30 -0.32
CA LYS A 95 -11.04 2.87 -1.28
C LYS A 95 -10.51 2.68 -2.69
N TYR A 96 -11.42 2.56 -3.66
CA TYR A 96 -11.09 2.38 -5.06
C TYR A 96 -11.52 3.63 -5.84
N CYS A 97 -10.65 4.15 -6.70
CA CYS A 97 -10.93 5.37 -7.46
C CYS A 97 -10.48 5.21 -8.92
N PRO A 98 -11.33 5.54 -9.91
CA PRO A 98 -10.94 5.48 -11.31
C PRO A 98 -10.15 6.70 -11.79
N ASP A 99 -9.99 7.72 -10.94
CA ASP A 99 -9.43 9.02 -11.30
C ASP A 99 -8.22 9.35 -10.40
N PRO A 100 -6.99 9.35 -10.94
CA PRO A 100 -5.79 9.60 -10.15
C PRO A 100 -5.74 10.97 -9.51
N LEU A 101 -6.28 12.01 -10.14
CA LEU A 101 -6.16 13.38 -9.64
C LEU A 101 -7.09 13.63 -8.43
N LYS A 102 -8.24 12.94 -8.39
CA LYS A 102 -9.19 13.02 -7.27
C LYS A 102 -8.75 12.22 -6.04
N ALA A 103 -7.70 11.41 -6.17
CA ALA A 103 -7.20 10.56 -5.10
C ALA A 103 -6.06 11.20 -4.28
N LEU A 104 -5.72 12.46 -4.55
CA LEU A 104 -4.50 13.09 -4.01
C LEU A 104 -4.74 14.08 -2.86
N ASP A 105 -5.97 14.57 -2.65
CA ASP A 105 -6.30 15.65 -1.72
C ASP A 105 -5.65 15.54 -0.32
N LYS A 106 -5.47 14.32 0.17
CA LYS A 106 -4.91 14.03 1.50
C LYS A 106 -3.71 13.09 1.44
N ALA A 107 -3.13 12.84 0.27
CA ALA A 107 -2.09 11.84 0.12
C ALA A 107 -0.80 12.27 0.84
N ASP A 108 -0.37 11.47 1.81
CA ASP A 108 0.94 11.64 2.45
C ASP A 108 2.03 10.91 1.66
N LEU A 109 1.65 9.80 1.02
CA LEU A 109 2.50 8.97 0.17
C LEU A 109 1.75 8.56 -1.10
N VAL A 110 2.36 8.76 -2.25
CA VAL A 110 1.90 8.25 -3.54
C VAL A 110 2.88 7.17 -4.02
N VAL A 111 2.37 5.97 -4.28
CA VAL A 111 3.14 4.84 -4.81
C VAL A 111 2.66 4.52 -6.22
N GLU A 112 3.53 4.69 -7.21
CA GLU A 112 3.25 4.38 -8.60
C GLU A 112 3.62 2.93 -8.93
N ALA A 113 2.67 2.20 -9.52
CA ALA A 113 2.71 0.77 -9.81
C ALA A 113 2.03 0.44 -11.15
N ILE A 114 2.20 1.29 -12.17
CA ILE A 114 1.66 1.12 -13.52
C ILE A 114 2.65 0.33 -14.40
N ILE A 115 2.28 0.14 -15.66
CA ILE A 115 3.12 -0.52 -16.66
C ILE A 115 4.45 0.22 -16.82
N GLU A 116 5.54 -0.54 -16.99
CA GLU A 116 6.90 -0.02 -17.18
C GLU A 116 7.07 0.67 -18.54
N ASN A 117 6.64 1.92 -18.62
CA ASN A 117 6.85 2.81 -19.77
C ASN A 117 7.25 4.19 -19.24
N ILE A 118 8.48 4.59 -19.56
CA ILE A 118 9.11 5.83 -19.07
C ILE A 118 8.29 7.06 -19.47
N ASP A 119 7.86 7.17 -20.73
CA ASP A 119 7.11 8.33 -21.20
C ASP A 119 5.75 8.47 -20.49
N ILE A 120 5.06 7.36 -20.25
CA ILE A 120 3.79 7.35 -19.53
C ILE A 120 4.02 7.74 -18.07
N LYS A 121 5.05 7.16 -17.42
CA LYS A 121 5.39 7.46 -16.03
C LYS A 121 5.76 8.93 -15.83
N HIS A 122 6.60 9.51 -16.68
CA HIS A 122 6.96 10.93 -16.58
C HIS A 122 5.75 11.85 -16.73
N LYS A 123 4.88 11.59 -17.70
CA LYS A 123 3.66 12.39 -17.90
C LYS A 123 2.73 12.30 -16.70
N LEU A 124 2.48 11.08 -16.23
CA LEU A 124 1.65 10.83 -15.07
C LEU A 124 2.22 11.52 -13.84
N PHE A 125 3.50 11.31 -13.55
CA PHE A 125 4.15 11.83 -12.36
C PHE A 125 4.10 13.36 -12.30
N LYS A 126 4.29 14.04 -13.43
CA LYS A 126 4.13 15.49 -13.52
C LYS A 126 2.71 15.92 -13.12
N SER A 127 1.68 15.27 -13.66
CA SER A 127 0.29 15.57 -13.30
C SER A 127 -0.02 15.27 -11.83
N LEU A 128 0.57 14.22 -11.26
CA LEU A 128 0.39 13.89 -9.85
C LEU A 128 1.09 14.91 -8.94
N ASP A 129 2.32 15.34 -9.27
CA ASP A 129 3.09 16.33 -8.52
C ASP A 129 2.38 17.69 -8.47
N GLU A 130 1.79 18.11 -9.60
CA GLU A 130 1.01 19.36 -9.68
C GLU A 130 -0.28 19.32 -8.84
N ALA A 131 -0.89 18.15 -8.67
CA ALA A 131 -2.16 17.98 -7.97
C ALA A 131 -2.01 17.57 -6.50
N ALA A 132 -0.86 17.03 -6.10
CA ALA A 132 -0.63 16.53 -4.75
C ALA A 132 -0.33 17.67 -3.76
N PRO A 133 -0.64 17.47 -2.46
CA PRO A 133 -0.17 18.35 -1.40
C PRO A 133 1.36 18.53 -1.43
N ALA A 134 1.84 19.72 -1.04
CA ALA A 134 3.27 20.05 -1.09
C ALA A 134 4.19 19.13 -0.26
N ASN A 135 3.64 18.43 0.74
CA ASN A 135 4.40 17.52 1.62
C ASN A 135 4.27 16.05 1.22
N THR A 136 3.66 15.75 0.07
CA THR A 136 3.45 14.38 -0.40
C THR A 136 4.78 13.75 -0.82
N ILE A 137 5.04 12.55 -0.31
CA ILE A 137 6.18 11.74 -0.74
C ILE A 137 5.77 10.91 -1.95
N PHE A 138 6.64 10.84 -2.95
CA PHE A 138 6.43 10.00 -4.11
C PHE A 138 7.43 8.84 -4.15
N ALA A 139 6.94 7.64 -4.44
CA ALA A 139 7.74 6.45 -4.68
C ALA A 139 7.30 5.78 -5.99
N LEU A 140 8.26 5.43 -6.83
CA LEU A 140 8.03 4.78 -8.12
C LEU A 140 8.52 3.33 -8.03
N ILE A 141 7.70 2.39 -8.48
CA ILE A 141 8.14 1.01 -8.67
C ILE A 141 8.72 0.92 -10.07
N GLN A 142 10.00 0.59 -10.15
CA GLN A 142 10.67 0.37 -11.40
C GLN A 142 11.26 -1.04 -11.43
N ALA A 143 10.90 -1.80 -12.46
CA ALA A 143 11.54 -3.07 -12.76
C ALA A 143 12.21 -2.94 -14.13
N HIS A 144 13.46 -2.46 -14.14
CA HIS A 144 14.22 -2.37 -15.38
C HIS A 144 14.94 -3.69 -15.65
N TYR A 145 14.54 -4.39 -16.72
CA TYR A 145 15.29 -5.52 -17.25
C TYR A 145 16.42 -5.01 -18.14
N LEU A 146 17.64 -4.97 -17.59
CA LEU A 146 18.85 -4.86 -18.40
C LEU A 146 19.16 -6.23 -19.01
N TYR A 147 18.53 -6.53 -20.15
CA TYR A 147 19.06 -7.57 -21.05
C TYR A 147 19.99 -6.88 -22.03
N GLN A 148 21.26 -6.74 -21.65
CA GLN A 148 22.31 -6.48 -22.63
C GLN A 148 22.67 -7.82 -23.28
N LYS A 149 22.54 -7.88 -24.61
CA LYS A 149 23.29 -8.83 -25.43
C LYS A 149 24.58 -8.17 -25.87
#